data_AF-A0A8J4X688-F1
#
_entry.id   AF-A0A8J4X688-F1
#
_cell.length_a   1.000
_cell.length_b   1.000
_cell.length_c   1.000
_cell.angle_alpha   90.00
_cell.angle_beta   90.00
_cell.angle_gamma   90.00
#
_symmetry.space_group_name_H-M   'P 1'
#
loop_
_entity.id
_entity.type
_entity.pdbx_description
1 polymer ?
#
loop_
_entity_poly.entity_id
_entity_poly.type
_entity_poly.pdbx_seq_one_letter_code
_entity_poly.pdbx_strand_id
1 'polypeptide(L)'
;SVSTSGCLAQKQGQESQLITVDEKLDITTITGVPEEHIKSRKVRIFVPTRNAMQSGVQNTKKWKMDFDTRERWENPLMGWSSTADPLSNMVLTFSTKEDAIAFAEKN
;
A
#
# COMPACT_ATOMS: atom_id res chain seq x y z
N SER A 1 -35.02 -44.23 32.34
CA SER A 1 -33.61 -44.24 32.75
C SER A 1 -32.82 -45.16 31.83
N VAL A 2 -32.17 -44.62 30.80
CA VAL A 2 -31.03 -45.29 30.16
C VAL A 2 -30.08 -44.18 29.72
N SER A 3 -29.00 -44.04 30.47
CA SER A 3 -27.86 -43.19 30.14
C SER A 3 -27.03 -43.90 29.09
N THR A 4 -26.78 -43.24 27.95
CA THR A 4 -25.71 -43.63 27.03
C THR A 4 -24.74 -42.46 26.93
N SER A 5 -23.71 -42.57 27.75
CA SER A 5 -22.43 -41.90 27.66
C SER A 5 -21.78 -42.10 26.29
N GLY A 6 -21.16 -41.07 25.73
CA GLY A 6 -20.25 -41.29 24.61
C GLY A 6 -19.73 -40.05 23.91
N CYS A 7 -18.54 -39.60 24.33
CA CYS A 7 -17.53 -38.96 23.50
C CYS A 7 -17.84 -37.55 22.94
N LEU A 8 -17.55 -36.53 23.75
CA LEU A 8 -17.03 -35.27 23.22
C LEU A 8 -15.67 -35.57 22.58
N ALA A 9 -15.64 -35.64 21.25
CA ALA A 9 -14.41 -35.69 20.48
C ALA A 9 -13.65 -34.37 20.71
N GLN A 10 -12.70 -34.39 21.63
CA GLN A 10 -11.73 -33.32 21.82
C GLN A 10 -10.88 -33.23 20.56
N LYS A 11 -11.14 -32.25 19.69
CA LYS A 11 -10.15 -31.81 18.70
C LYS A 11 -9.05 -31.07 19.44
N GLN A 12 -8.04 -31.80 19.91
CA GLN A 12 -6.77 -31.23 20.31
C GLN A 12 -5.72 -31.52 19.25
N GLY A 13 -4.95 -30.48 18.90
CA GLY A 13 -3.63 -30.63 18.28
C GLY A 13 -3.53 -30.11 16.85
N GLN A 14 -3.21 -28.82 16.71
CA GLN A 14 -1.99 -28.33 16.05
C GLN A 14 -2.01 -26.79 15.98
N GLU A 15 -2.02 -26.11 17.12
CA GLU A 15 -1.61 -24.69 17.20
C GLU A 15 -0.11 -24.64 17.52
N SER A 16 0.72 -24.92 16.51
CA SER A 16 2.16 -24.74 16.59
C SER A 16 2.64 -24.54 15.16
N GLN A 17 2.66 -23.32 14.64
CA GLN A 17 3.89 -22.52 14.62
C GLN A 17 3.50 -21.05 14.32
N LEU A 18 2.97 -20.33 15.31
CA LEU A 18 2.80 -18.88 15.17
C LEU A 18 3.90 -18.21 15.99
N ILE A 19 4.85 -17.59 15.30
CA ILE A 19 5.92 -16.82 15.93
C ILE A 19 5.44 -15.38 15.96
N THR A 20 5.24 -14.84 17.16
CA THR A 20 5.00 -13.40 17.33
C THR A 20 6.34 -12.69 17.28
N VAL A 21 6.54 -11.88 16.24
CA VAL A 21 7.74 -11.04 16.07
C VAL A 21 7.31 -9.59 16.21
N ASP A 22 7.75 -8.93 17.28
CA ASP A 22 7.41 -7.52 17.59
C ASP A 22 8.30 -6.50 16.85
N GLU A 23 9.00 -6.93 15.80
CA GLU A 23 9.89 -6.08 15.02
C GLU A 23 9.14 -5.28 13.95
N LYS A 24 9.69 -4.11 13.61
CA LYS A 24 9.19 -3.30 12.50
C LYS A 24 9.33 -4.10 11.19
N LEU A 25 8.24 -4.18 10.43
CA LEU A 25 8.20 -4.93 9.18
C LEU A 25 8.82 -4.10 8.05
N ASP A 26 10.10 -4.34 7.73
CA ASP A 26 10.76 -3.70 6.59
C ASP A 26 10.78 -4.65 5.38
N ILE A 27 9.89 -4.43 4.39
CA ILE A 27 9.77 -5.27 3.17
C ILE A 27 10.66 -4.76 2.03
N THR A 28 11.34 -3.62 2.21
CA THR A 28 12.22 -2.97 1.22
C THR A 28 13.15 -3.94 0.47
N THR A 29 13.70 -4.93 1.18
CA THR A 29 14.67 -5.90 0.65
C THR A 29 14.05 -6.97 -0.25
N ILE A 30 12.74 -7.23 -0.09
CA ILE A 30 12.02 -8.31 -0.78
C ILE A 30 11.32 -7.80 -2.04
N THR A 31 10.93 -6.51 -2.08
CA THR A 31 10.11 -5.95 -3.19
C THR A 31 10.85 -5.85 -4.53
N GLY A 32 12.18 -5.97 -4.54
CA GLY A 32 13.00 -5.92 -5.77
C GLY A 32 13.09 -4.53 -6.41
N VAL A 33 12.64 -3.48 -5.72
CA VAL A 33 12.80 -2.09 -6.16
C VAL A 33 14.24 -1.65 -5.89
N PRO A 34 14.94 -1.02 -6.86
CA PRO A 34 16.30 -0.55 -6.63
C PRO A 34 16.34 0.52 -5.53
N GLU A 35 17.39 0.48 -4.69
CA GLU A 35 17.54 1.36 -3.52
C GLU A 35 17.44 2.85 -3.86
N GLU A 36 17.84 3.23 -5.08
CA GLU A 36 17.74 4.60 -5.57
C GLU A 36 16.32 5.13 -5.47
N HIS A 37 15.31 4.32 -5.80
CA HIS A 37 13.91 4.75 -5.78
C HIS A 37 13.29 4.72 -4.37
N ILE A 38 13.88 3.97 -3.44
CA ILE A 38 13.42 3.85 -2.05
C ILE A 38 13.86 5.06 -1.23
N LYS A 39 15.16 5.41 -1.28
CA LYS A 39 15.73 6.48 -0.44
C LYS A 39 15.55 7.89 -1.01
N SER A 40 15.58 8.05 -2.33
CA SER A 40 15.55 9.39 -2.95
C SER A 40 14.15 9.98 -3.05
N ARG A 41 13.10 9.13 -3.00
CA ARG A 41 11.74 9.58 -3.28
C ARG A 41 10.99 9.90 -2.01
N LYS A 42 10.20 10.97 -2.11
CA LYS A 42 9.25 11.36 -1.07
C LYS A 42 7.86 10.93 -1.51
N VAL A 43 7.15 10.36 -0.56
CA VAL A 43 5.75 9.98 -0.69
C VAL A 43 4.89 11.12 -0.15
N ARG A 44 3.79 11.43 -0.84
CA ARG A 44 2.77 12.38 -0.38
C ARG A 44 1.47 11.64 -0.10
N ILE A 45 1.06 11.64 1.16
CA ILE A 45 -0.23 11.08 1.60
C ILE A 45 -1.21 12.24 1.78
N PHE A 46 -2.28 12.25 1.00
CA PHE A 46 -3.26 13.34 1.04
C PHE A 46 -4.65 12.86 0.66
N VAL A 47 -5.66 13.65 1.05
CA VAL A 47 -7.02 13.51 0.54
C VAL A 47 -7.16 14.42 -0.68
N PRO A 48 -7.53 13.90 -1.86
CA PRO A 48 -7.63 14.72 -3.06
C PRO A 48 -8.73 15.77 -2.89
N THR A 49 -8.40 17.01 -3.25
CA THR A 49 -9.36 18.12 -3.22
C THR A 49 -10.50 17.86 -4.21
N ARG A 50 -11.69 18.42 -3.90
CA ARG A 50 -12.81 18.37 -4.84
C ARG A 50 -12.43 19.11 -6.12
N ASN A 51 -12.72 18.52 -7.29
CA ASN A 51 -12.60 19.23 -8.55
C ASN A 51 -13.55 20.45 -8.54
N ALA A 52 -12.99 21.66 -8.66
CA ALA A 52 -13.75 22.91 -8.50
C ALA A 52 -14.96 22.98 -9.44
N MET A 53 -14.82 22.48 -10.67
CA MET A 53 -15.85 22.51 -11.72
C MET A 53 -17.02 21.54 -11.49
N GLN A 54 -16.86 20.54 -10.63
CA GLN A 54 -17.87 19.50 -10.40
C GLN A 54 -18.33 19.51 -8.93
N SER A 55 -19.65 19.46 -8.70
CA SER A 55 -20.21 19.46 -7.34
C SER A 55 -20.03 18.12 -6.60
N GLY A 56 -19.67 17.04 -7.28
CA GLY A 56 -19.53 15.71 -6.69
C GLY A 56 -18.38 15.62 -5.66
N VAL A 57 -18.67 15.05 -4.50
CA VAL A 57 -17.72 14.89 -3.37
C VAL A 57 -17.21 13.47 -3.17
N GLN A 58 -17.58 12.53 -4.05
CA GLN A 58 -17.26 11.12 -3.89
C GLN A 58 -15.75 10.83 -3.90
N ASN A 59 -14.99 11.57 -4.71
CA ASN A 59 -13.55 11.37 -4.88
C ASN A 59 -12.72 11.83 -3.66
N THR A 60 -13.30 12.65 -2.76
CA THR A 60 -12.62 13.22 -1.57
C THR A 60 -12.72 12.30 -0.34
N LYS A 61 -13.35 11.13 -0.45
CA LYS A 61 -13.54 10.21 0.70
C LYS A 61 -12.38 9.25 0.96
N LYS A 62 -11.43 9.15 0.03
CA LYS A 62 -10.33 8.18 0.07
C LYS A 62 -9.00 8.89 0.20
N TRP A 63 -8.09 8.30 0.97
CA TRP A 63 -6.72 8.75 1.06
C TRP A 63 -5.97 8.28 -0.18
N LYS A 64 -5.12 9.14 -0.73
CA LYS A 64 -4.24 8.83 -1.84
C LYS A 64 -2.79 8.97 -1.41
N MET A 65 -1.97 8.08 -1.94
CA MET A 65 -0.53 8.10 -1.78
C MET A 65 0.09 8.19 -3.17
N ASP A 66 0.77 9.31 -3.41
CA ASP A 66 1.44 9.60 -4.68
C ASP A 66 2.94 9.79 -4.45
N PHE A 67 3.73 9.48 -5.48
CA PHE A 67 5.16 9.75 -5.51
C PHE A 67 5.44 11.12 -6.13
N ASP A 68 6.57 11.72 -5.75
CA ASP A 68 7.02 12.95 -6.38
C ASP A 68 7.32 12.76 -7.87
N THR A 69 6.96 13.76 -8.67
CA THR A 69 7.11 13.72 -10.12
C THR A 69 8.53 14.10 -10.52
N ARG A 70 9.20 13.22 -11.26
CA ARG A 70 10.50 13.52 -11.88
C ARG A 70 10.35 14.22 -13.23
N GLU A 71 11.50 14.62 -13.78
CA GLU A 71 11.62 15.29 -15.07
C GLU A 71 10.93 14.50 -16.19
N ARG A 72 10.15 15.24 -17.00
CA ARG A 72 9.58 14.77 -18.25
C ARG A 72 10.14 15.62 -19.37
N TRP A 73 10.60 14.98 -20.44
CA TRP A 73 11.19 15.68 -21.59
C TRP A 73 10.41 15.38 -22.87
N GLU A 74 10.62 16.21 -23.87
CA GLU A 74 10.01 16.05 -25.19
C GLU A 74 10.79 15.03 -26.03
N ASN A 75 10.09 14.09 -26.67
CA ASN A 75 10.68 13.18 -27.64
C ASN A 75 10.97 13.92 -28.96
N PRO A 76 12.24 13.98 -29.43
CA PRO A 76 12.63 14.77 -30.61
C PRO A 76 11.92 14.36 -31.92
N LEU A 77 11.37 13.15 -32.01
CA LEU A 77 10.68 12.69 -33.23
C LEU A 77 9.20 13.09 -33.24
N MET A 78 8.48 12.82 -32.15
CA MET A 78 7.00 12.90 -32.10
C MET A 78 6.48 13.99 -31.16
N GLY A 79 7.32 14.63 -30.36
CA GLY A 79 6.90 15.63 -29.37
C GLY A 79 6.25 15.05 -28.10
N TRP A 80 6.33 13.73 -27.88
CA TRP A 80 5.70 13.08 -26.72
C TRP A 80 6.45 13.34 -25.42
N SER A 81 5.72 13.46 -24.31
CA SER A 81 6.30 13.55 -22.97
C SER A 81 6.89 12.19 -22.54
N SER A 82 8.20 12.04 -22.71
CA SER A 82 8.98 10.88 -22.29
C SER A 82 9.49 11.05 -20.85
N THR A 83 9.73 9.93 -20.16
CA THR A 83 10.07 9.92 -18.73
C THR A 83 10.85 8.64 -18.40
N ALA A 84 11.87 8.73 -17.53
CA ALA A 84 12.64 7.57 -17.01
C ALA A 84 12.20 7.13 -15.61
N ASP A 85 10.96 7.46 -15.24
CA ASP A 85 10.42 7.22 -13.92
C ASP A 85 9.37 6.09 -13.95
N PRO A 86 9.65 4.91 -13.38
CA PRO A 86 8.67 3.83 -13.34
C PRO A 86 7.55 4.07 -12.32
N LEU A 87 7.78 4.90 -11.30
CA LEU A 87 6.83 5.12 -10.19
C LEU A 87 5.94 6.34 -10.41
N SER A 88 6.15 7.12 -11.48
CA SER A 88 5.45 8.39 -11.71
C SER A 88 3.94 8.25 -11.88
N ASN A 89 3.46 7.06 -12.22
CA ASN A 89 2.06 6.78 -12.50
C ASN A 89 1.40 5.94 -11.38
N MET A 90 2.13 5.63 -10.31
CA MET A 90 1.59 4.87 -9.18
C MET A 90 0.82 5.78 -8.24
N VAL A 91 -0.48 5.52 -8.11
CA VAL A 91 -1.39 6.17 -7.17
C VAL A 91 -2.06 5.07 -6.37
N LEU A 92 -1.80 5.02 -5.06
CA LEU A 92 -2.42 4.04 -4.18
C LEU A 92 -3.58 4.68 -3.42
N THR A 93 -4.70 3.96 -3.29
CA THR A 93 -5.89 4.45 -2.59
C THR A 93 -6.11 3.67 -1.30
N PHE A 94 -6.28 4.40 -0.20
CA PHE A 94 -6.50 3.87 1.14
C PHE A 94 -7.83 4.36 1.72
N SER A 95 -8.35 3.61 2.68
CA SER A 95 -9.57 3.98 3.39
C SER A 95 -9.28 4.87 4.61
N THR A 96 -8.20 4.61 5.34
CA THR A 96 -7.78 5.36 6.53
C THR A 96 -6.41 6.00 6.31
N LYS A 97 -6.05 6.95 7.19
CA LYS A 97 -4.74 7.60 7.16
C LYS A 97 -3.66 6.66 7.70
N GLU A 98 -4.02 5.91 8.74
CA GLU A 98 -3.16 4.99 9.47
C GLU A 98 -2.69 3.86 8.55
N ASP A 99 -3.57 3.30 7.72
CA ASP A 99 -3.22 2.25 6.75
C ASP A 99 -2.20 2.76 5.72
N ALA A 100 -2.37 4.02 5.27
CA ALA A 100 -1.46 4.63 4.31
C ALA A 100 -0.07 4.88 4.92
N ILE A 101 0.00 5.31 6.18
CA ILE A 101 1.26 5.50 6.90
C ILE A 101 1.93 4.15 7.13
N ALA A 102 1.20 3.15 7.63
CA ALA A 102 1.73 1.82 7.86
C ALA A 102 2.25 1.19 6.56
N PHE A 103 1.56 1.39 5.44
CA PHE A 103 2.05 0.93 4.13
C PHE A 103 3.33 1.65 3.70
N ALA A 104 3.42 2.96 3.91
CA ALA A 104 4.60 3.75 3.57
C ALA A 104 5.81 3.46 4.47
N GLU A 105 5.60 3.12 5.75
CA GLU A 105 6.68 2.75 6.67
C GLU A 105 7.20 1.32 6.46
N LYS A 106 6.36 0.46 5.87
CA LYS A 106 6.66 -0.95 5.59
C LYS A 106 7.47 -1.16 4.31
N ASN A 107 7.35 -0.25 3.34
CA ASN A 107 7.98 -0.32 2.02
C ASN A 107 9.17 0.62 1.91
#